data_AF-A0A7C5LV44-F1
#
_entry.id   AF-A0A7C5LV44-F1
#
_cell.length_a   1.000
_cell.length_b   1.000
_cell.length_c   1.000
_cell.angle_alpha   90.00
_cell.angle_beta   90.00
_cell.angle_gamma   90.00
#
_symmetry.space_group_name_H-M   'P 1'
#
loop_
_entity.id
_entity.type
_entity.pdbx_description
1 polymer ?
#
loop_
_entity_poly.entity_id
_entity_poly.type
_entity_poly.pdbx_seq_one_letter_code
_entity_poly.pdbx_strand_id
1 'polypeptide(L)' 'MLILECPYCGVLADETELAPGGEAHIKRAGPEAEDDAFEAYL' A
#
# COMPACT_ATOMS: atom_id res chain seq x y z
N MET A 1 -12.36 1.26 -15.14
CA MET A 1 -13.03 1.41 -13.86
C MET A 1 -13.36 0.07 -13.26
N LEU A 2 -12.37 -0.47 -12.54
CA LEU A 2 -12.59 -1.58 -11.62
C LEU A 2 -13.52 -1.12 -10.49
N ILE A 3 -14.27 -2.08 -9.94
CA ILE A 3 -15.12 -1.88 -8.76
C ILE A 3 -14.53 -2.68 -7.61
N LEU A 4 -14.24 -2.00 -6.50
CA LEU A 4 -13.57 -2.56 -5.34
C LEU A 4 -14.48 -2.45 -4.11
N GLU A 5 -14.63 -3.55 -3.38
CA GLU A 5 -15.37 -3.55 -2.11
C GLU A 5 -14.47 -3.04 -1.00
N CYS A 6 -14.84 -1.91 -0.39
CA CYS A 6 -14.13 -1.43 0.79
C CYS A 6 -14.45 -2.32 2.00
N PRO A 7 -13.46 -3.03 2.58
CA PRO A 7 -13.73 -3.95 3.68
C PRO A 7 -14.14 -3.24 4.99
N TYR A 8 -13.94 -1.93 5.09
CA TYR A 8 -14.36 -1.13 6.24
C TYR A 8 -15.79 -0.59 6.08
N CYS A 9 -16.17 -0.17 4.87
CA CYS A 9 -17.44 0.51 4.62
C CYS A 9 -18.51 -0.38 3.97
N GLY A 10 -18.11 -1.49 3.33
CA GLY A 10 -19.00 -2.36 2.53
C GLY A 10 -19.47 -1.74 1.21
N VAL A 11 -18.96 -0.56 0.83
CA VAL A 11 -19.32 0.10 -0.43
C VAL A 11 -18.56 -0.53 -1.60
N LEU A 12 -19.24 -0.66 -2.73
CA LEU A 12 -18.64 -0.97 -4.02
C LEU A 12 -18.18 0.35 -4.65
N ALA A 13 -16.91 0.68 -4.47
CA ALA A 13 -16.30 1.93 -4.93
C ALA A 13 -15.70 1.76 -6.31
N ASP A 14 -15.73 2.84 -7.09
CA ASP A 14 -14.97 2.94 -8.32
C ASP A 14 -13.46 3.09 -8.04
N GLU A 15 -12.59 2.55 -8.89
CA GLU A 15 -11.14 2.65 -8.69
C GLU A 15 -10.62 4.09 -8.57
N THR A 16 -11.32 5.07 -9.16
CA THR A 16 -10.94 6.49 -9.12
C THR A 16 -11.32 7.18 -7.80
N GLU A 17 -12.16 6.56 -6.98
CA GLU A 17 -12.54 7.04 -5.65
C GLU A 17 -11.55 6.60 -4.56
N LEU A 18 -10.63 5.68 -4.89
CA LEU A 18 -9.65 5.09 -3.98
C LEU A 18 -8.22 5.43 -4.39
N ALA A 19 -7.32 5.50 -3.42
CA ALA A 19 -5.89 5.68 -3.67
C ALA A 19 -5.17 4.32 -3.69
N PRO A 20 -4.39 3.97 -4.73
CA PRO A 20 -3.60 2.74 -4.74
C PRO A 20 -2.44 2.82 -3.74
N GLY A 21 -2.24 1.76 -2.96
CA GLY A 21 -1.19 1.67 -1.94
C GLY A 21 0.14 1.09 -2.42
N GLY A 22 0.26 0.69 -3.69
CA GLY A 22 1.45 -0.02 -4.20
C GLY A 22 1.49 -1.50 -3.80
N GLU A 23 2.70 -2.05 -3.69
CA GLU A 23 2.93 -3.45 -3.29
C GLU A 23 2.60 -3.67 -1.80
N ALA A 24 1.80 -4.71 -1.52
CA ALA A 24 1.46 -5.06 -0.16
C ALA A 24 2.62 -5.76 0.56
N HIS A 25 2.57 -5.78 1.89
CA HIS A 25 3.51 -6.51 2.77
C HIS A 25 4.97 -6.02 2.76
N ILE A 26 5.25 -4.82 2.26
CA ILE A 26 6.55 -4.19 2.44
C ILE A 26 6.68 -3.69 3.89
N LYS A 27 7.71 -4.20 4.59
CA LYS A 27 7.99 -3.81 5.97
C LYS A 27 8.81 -2.53 5.98
N ARG A 28 8.48 -1.61 6.89
CA ARG A 28 9.24 -0.38 7.09
C ARG A 28 10.68 -0.68 7.56
N ALA A 29 11.67 -0.14 6.84
CA ALA A 29 13.04 -0.06 7.31
C ALA A 29 13.17 1.02 8.39
N GLY A 30 13.77 0.66 9.52
CA GLY A 30 13.96 1.54 10.68
C GLY A 30 15.33 2.23 10.68
N PRO A 31 15.62 3.06 11.70
CA PRO A 31 16.90 3.77 11.82
C PRO A 31 18.14 2.89 11.97
N GLU A 32 17.95 1.61 12.33
CA GLU A 32 19.03 0.62 12.50
C GLU A 32 19.18 -0.29 11.27
N ALA A 33 18.50 0.00 10.16
CA ALA A 33 18.64 -0.78 8.93
C ALA A 33 20.00 -0.50 8.27
N GLU A 34 20.61 -1.56 7.72
CA GLU A 34 21.75 -1.45 6.82
C GLU A 34 21.36 -0.73 5.51
N ASP A 35 22.32 -0.09 4.85
CA ASP A 35 22.09 0.75 3.66
C ASP A 35 21.31 0.02 2.56
N ASP A 36 21.69 -1.21 2.20
CA ASP A 36 21.02 -2.00 1.15
C ASP A 36 19.54 -2.27 1.50
N ALA A 37 19.24 -2.51 2.77
CA ALA A 37 17.87 -2.76 3.23
C ALA A 37 17.03 -1.49 3.27
N PHE A 38 17.67 -0.33 3.50
CA PHE A 38 17.02 0.97 3.43
C PHE A 38 16.78 1.41 1.98
N GLU A 39 17.75 1.21 1.09
CA GLU A 39 17.60 1.47 -0.35
C GLU A 39 16.44 0.66 -0.95
N ALA A 40 16.34 -0.62 -0.61
CA ALA A 40 15.23 -1.47 -1.06
C ALA A 40 13.85 -1.05 -0.51
N TYR A 41 13.81 -0.25 0.56
CA TYR A 41 12.56 0.25 1.16
C TYR A 41 12.08 1.58 0.57
N LEU A 42 12.99 2.40 0.02
CA LEU A 42 12.69 3.71 -0.56
C LEU A 42 12.11 3.62 -1.98
#